data_AF-A0A699VA31-F1
#
_entry.id   AF-A0A699VA31-F1
#
_cell.length_a   1.000
_cell.length_b   1.000
_cell.length_c   1.000
_cell.angle_alpha   90.00
_cell.angle_beta   90.00
_cell.angle_gamma   90.00
#
_symmetry.space_group_name_H-M   'P 1'
#
loop_
_entity.id
_entity.type
_entity.pdbx_description
1 polymer ?
#
loop_
_entity_poly.entity_id
_entity_poly.type
_entity_poly.pdbx_seq_one_letter_code
_entity_poly.pdbx_strand_id
1 'polypeptide(L)' 'AESSGRPQAAIEKMVEGRLRKYFEDVVLMEQKFIVNDTINVKTLLSELSKEVGSPVTIGNFLRVEVGEGLQR' A
#
# COMPACT_ATOMS: atom_id res chain seq x y z
N ALA A 1 -12.22 -0.13 18.67
CA ALA A 1 -11.36 -1.27 19.04
C ALA A 1 -11.34 -1.50 20.57
N GLU A 2 -11.56 -0.43 21.35
CA GLU A 2 -11.60 -0.44 22.82
C GLU A 2 -12.76 -1.25 23.43
N SER A 3 -13.79 -1.60 22.66
CA SER A 3 -14.95 -2.37 23.13
C SER A 3 -14.77 -3.90 23.11
N SER A 4 -13.59 -4.42 22.79
CA SER A 4 -13.40 -5.85 22.52
C SER A 4 -13.08 -6.73 23.75
N GLY A 5 -12.89 -6.15 24.95
CA GLY A 5 -12.57 -6.89 26.18
C GLY A 5 -11.24 -7.66 26.14
N ARG A 6 -10.39 -7.39 25.14
CA ARG A 6 -9.09 -8.05 24.93
C ARG A 6 -7.97 -7.35 25.72
N PRO A 7 -6.88 -8.04 26.08
CA PRO A 7 -5.70 -7.41 26.67
C PRO A 7 -5.16 -6.29 25.76
N GLN A 8 -4.66 -5.20 26.35
CA GLN A 8 -4.19 -4.02 25.63
C GLN A 8 -3.18 -4.35 24.52
N ALA A 9 -2.19 -5.21 24.81
CA ALA A 9 -1.20 -5.66 23.84
C ALA A 9 -1.79 -6.38 22.62
N ALA A 10 -2.93 -7.08 22.79
CA ALA A 10 -3.63 -7.71 21.68
C ALA A 10 -4.40 -6.69 20.83
N ILE A 11 -4.98 -5.66 21.47
CA ILE A 11 -5.66 -4.56 20.78
C ILE A 11 -4.66 -3.78 19.94
N GLU A 12 -3.48 -3.46 20.47
CA GLU A 12 -2.42 -2.76 19.77
C GLU A 12 -1.97 -3.51 18.50
N LYS A 13 -1.68 -4.82 18.62
CA LYS A 13 -1.34 -5.66 17.46
C LYS A 13 -2.46 -5.71 16.42
N MET A 14 -3.72 -5.72 16.84
CA MET A 14 -4.85 -5.68 15.92
C MET A 14 -4.94 -4.35 15.18
N VAL A 15 -4.70 -3.24 15.85
CA VAL A 15 -4.69 -1.90 15.24
C VAL A 15 -3.53 -1.80 14.25
N GLU A 16 -2.33 -2.24 14.64
CA GLU A 16 -1.15 -2.28 13.77
C GLU A 16 -1.42 -3.08 12.50
N GLY A 17 -1.98 -4.29 12.61
CA GLY A 17 -2.32 -5.12 11.45
C GLY A 17 -3.35 -4.46 10.53
N ARG A 18 -4.33 -3.75 11.08
CA ARG A 18 -5.31 -2.98 10.29
C ARG A 18 -4.68 -1.79 9.59
N LEU A 19 -3.78 -1.07 10.26
CA LEU A 19 -3.04 0.05 9.66
C LEU A 19 -2.14 -0.43 8.53
N ARG A 20 -1.44 -1.55 8.73
CA ARG A 20 -0.63 -2.16 7.68
C ARG A 20 -1.48 -2.50 6.45
N LYS A 21 -2.61 -3.18 6.65
CA LYS A 21 -3.53 -3.49 5.55
C LYS A 21 -4.04 -2.23 4.85
N TYR A 22 -4.41 -1.21 5.62
CA TYR A 22 -4.84 0.06 5.06
C TYR A 22 -3.78 0.68 4.14
N PHE A 23 -2.51 0.67 4.55
CA PHE A 23 -1.42 1.14 3.68
C PHE A 23 -1.22 0.28 2.44
N GLU A 24 -1.30 -1.05 2.57
CA GLU A 24 -1.27 -1.98 1.42
C GLU A 24 -2.43 -1.70 0.43
N ASP A 25 -3.57 -1.17 0.89
CA ASP A 25 -4.73 -0.87 0.04
C ASP A 25 -4.63 0.52 -0.62
N VAL A 26 -4.12 1.55 0.08
CA VAL A 26 -4.21 2.96 -0.39
C VAL A 26 -2.89 3.62 -0.79
N VAL A 27 -1.74 3.07 -0.39
CA VAL A 27 -0.43 3.67 -0.66
C VAL A 27 0.23 2.94 -1.82
N LEU A 28 0.38 3.62 -2.97
CA LEU A 28 0.94 3.03 -4.20
C LEU A 28 2.24 2.25 -3.97
N MET A 29 3.14 2.77 -3.14
CA MET A 29 4.43 2.14 -2.87
C MET A 29 4.32 0.83 -2.08
N GLU A 30 3.30 0.70 -1.24
CA GLU A 30 3.06 -0.47 -0.39
C GLU A 30 2.13 -1.50 -1.05
N GLN A 31 1.41 -1.09 -2.10
CA GLN A 31 0.57 -1.98 -2.91
C GLN A 31 1.38 -3.10 -3.57
N LYS A 32 0.78 -4.29 -3.63
CA LYS A 32 1.31 -5.42 -4.40
C LYS A 32 1.37 -5.08 -5.87
N PHE A 33 2.44 -5.51 -6.54
CA PHE A 33 2.59 -5.29 -7.97
C PHE A 33 1.66 -6.23 -8.75
N ILE A 34 0.84 -5.67 -9.65
CA ILE A 34 -0.20 -6.43 -10.37
C ILE A 34 0.34 -7.58 -11.23
N VAL A 35 1.56 -7.44 -11.76
CA VAL A 35 2.20 -8.47 -12.60
C VAL A 35 2.91 -9.54 -11.75
N ASN A 36 3.34 -9.18 -10.54
CA ASN A 36 3.99 -10.08 -9.60
C ASN A 36 3.59 -9.72 -8.17
N ASP A 37 2.60 -10.43 -7.64
CA ASP A 37 1.99 -10.18 -6.34
C ASP A 37 2.85 -10.61 -5.14
N THR A 38 4.04 -11.16 -5.41
CA THR A 38 5.05 -11.51 -4.40
C THR A 38 5.86 -10.30 -3.92
N ILE A 39 5.86 -9.21 -4.70
CA ILE A 39 6.56 -7.97 -4.38
C ILE A 39 5.59 -6.78 -4.38
N ASN A 40 5.97 -5.72 -3.68
CA ASN A 40 5.28 -4.42 -3.75
C ASN A 40 5.99 -3.47 -4.71
N VAL A 41 5.33 -2.36 -5.06
CA VAL A 41 5.86 -1.35 -6.00
C VAL A 41 7.18 -0.76 -5.51
N LYS A 42 7.37 -0.61 -4.20
CA LYS A 42 8.65 -0.14 -3.62
C LYS A 42 9.81 -1.08 -3.89
N THR A 43 9.61 -2.39 -3.73
CA THR A 43 10.63 -3.40 -4.04
C THR A 43 10.92 -3.41 -5.54
N LEU A 44 9.89 -3.35 -6.38
CA LEU A 44 10.04 -3.25 -7.83
C LEU A 44 10.91 -2.05 -8.24
N LEU A 45 10.68 -0.86 -7.69
CA LEU A 45 11.47 0.34 -7.99
C LEU A 45 12.92 0.23 -7.51
N SER A 46 13.14 -0.44 -6.37
CA SER A 46 14.48 -0.70 -5.85
C SER A 46 15.27 -1.65 -6.76
N GLU A 47 14.62 -2.71 -7.25
CA GLU A 47 15.21 -3.65 -8.20
C GLU A 47 15.52 -2.97 -9.53
N LEU A 48 14.57 -2.20 -10.06
CA LEU A 48 14.76 -1.43 -11.29
C LEU A 48 15.89 -0.40 -11.17
N SER A 49 15.99 0.29 -10.03
CA SER A 49 17.09 1.24 -9.78
C SER A 49 18.47 0.56 -9.82
N LYS A 50 18.56 -0.68 -9.31
CA LYS A 50 19.80 -1.47 -9.37
C LYS A 50 20.12 -1.93 -10.79
N GLU A 51 19.12 -2.37 -11.53
CA GLU A 51 19.27 -2.80 -12.93
C GLU A 51 19.74 -1.65 -13.83
N VAL A 52 19.14 -0.47 -13.67
CA VAL A 52 19.46 0.73 -14.46
C VAL A 52 20.76 1.40 -13.98
N GLY A 53 21.18 1.17 -12.74
CA GLY A 53 22.36 1.80 -12.14
C GLY A 53 22.15 3.27 -11.75
N SER A 54 20.89 3.70 -11.62
CA SER A 54 20.53 5.06 -11.21
C SER A 54 19.23 5.08 -10.40
N PRO A 55 19.01 6.07 -9.52
CA PRO A 55 17.77 6.16 -8.76
C PRO A 55 16.54 6.33 -9.66
N VAL A 56 15.60 5.39 -9.59
CA VAL A 56 14.30 5.48 -10.26
C VAL A 56 13.22 5.81 -9.24
N THR A 57 12.46 6.86 -9.50
CA THR A 57 11.41 7.35 -8.60
C THR A 57 10.11 7.63 -9.35
N ILE A 58 8.98 7.48 -8.66
CA ILE A 58 7.68 7.93 -9.15
C ILE A 58 7.48 9.37 -8.66
N GLY A 59 7.44 10.33 -9.58
CA GLY A 59 7.22 11.74 -9.24
C GLY A 59 5.77 12.02 -8.86
N ASN A 60 4.84 11.76 -9.79
CA ASN A 60 3.40 11.94 -9.60
C ASN A 60 2.63 10.88 -10.40
N PHE A 61 1.39 10.60 -9.99
CA PHE A 61 0.46 9.79 -10.76
C PHE A 61 -0.94 10.40 -10.71
N LEU A 62 -1.75 10.10 -11.71
CA LEU A 62 -3.17 10.48 -11.79
C LEU A 62 -3.96 9.27 -12.28
N ARG A 63 -5.06 8.96 -11.60
CA ARG A 63 -6.05 7.97 -12.04
C ARG A 63 -7.34 8.73 -12.32
N VAL A 64 -7.93 8.49 -13.49
CA VAL A 64 -9.24 9.01 -13.87
C VAL A 64 -10.14 7.83 -14.20
N GLU A 65 -11.38 7.87 -13.71
CA GLU A 65 -12.39 6.86 -14.02
C GLU A 65 -13.66 7.53 -14.58
N VAL A 66 -14.24 6.93 -15.62
CA VAL A 66 -15.48 7.43 -16.21
C VAL A 66 -16.61 7.35 -15.18
N GLY A 67 -17.21 8.50 -14.88
CA GLY A 67 -18.29 8.60 -13.88
C GLY A 67 -17.80 8.69 -12.44
N GLU A 68 -16.51 8.94 -12.19
CA GLU A 68 -15.99 9.26 -10.86
C GLU A 68 -16.77 10.43 -10.24
N GLY A 69 -17.29 10.23 -9.02
CA GLY A 69 -18.08 11.23 -8.30
C GLY A 69 -19.54 11.36 -8.74
N LEU A 70 -20.03 10.60 -9.73
CA LEU A 70 -21.46 10.54 -10.04
C LEU A 70 -22.17 9.58 -9.08
N GLN A 71 -23.18 10.09 -8.36
CA GLN A 71 -24.10 9.25 -7.59
C GLN A 71 -24.98 8.47 -8.58
N ARG A 72 -24.96 7.13 -8.49
CA ARG A 72 -25.85 6.26 -9.28
C ARG A 72 -27.29 6.36 -8.82
#